data_AF-A0A5J4J5J3-F1
#
_entry.id   AF-A0A5J4J5J3-F1
#
_cell.length_a   1.000
_cell.length_b   1.000
_cell.length_c   1.000
_cell.angle_alpha   90.00
_cell.angle_beta   90.00
_cell.angle_gamma   90.00
#
_symmetry.space_group_name_H-M   'P 1'
#
loop_
_entity.id
_entity.type
_entity.pdbx_description
1 polymer ?
#
loop_
_entity_poly.entity_id
_entity_poly.type
_entity_poly.pdbx_seq_one_letter_code
_entity_poly.pdbx_strand_id
1 'polypeptide(L)' 'MSEKPWLSQYPPEIPTSIEYERKPVCAFLTEAAECYPEKKALHFIGKEMSYREVYESALKFARYLKKSGWKRATGLRS' A
#
# COMPACT_ATOMS: atom_id res chain seq x y z
N MET A 1 -4.18 -29.77 -6.44
CA MET A 1 -3.32 -28.94 -5.58
C MET A 1 -2.35 -28.21 -6.49
N SER A 2 -2.40 -26.88 -6.53
CA SER A 2 -1.61 -26.08 -7.47
C SER A 2 -0.14 -26.08 -7.05
N GLU A 3 0.65 -26.99 -7.64
CA GLU A 3 2.10 -26.87 -7.63
C GLU A 3 2.46 -25.52 -8.24
N LYS A 4 3.24 -24.73 -7.49
CA LYS A 4 3.79 -23.45 -7.94
C LYS A 4 5.14 -23.78 -8.61
N PRO A 5 5.21 -23.98 -9.94
CA PRO A 5 6.41 -24.52 -10.60
C PRO A 5 7.66 -23.65 -10.43
N TRP A 6 7.49 -22.36 -10.10
CA TRP A 6 8.60 -21.45 -9.81
C TRP A 6 9.30 -21.70 -8.47
N LEU A 7 8.70 -22.47 -7.55
CA LEU A 7 9.34 -22.84 -6.29
C LEU A 7 10.54 -23.76 -6.51
N SER A 8 10.54 -24.58 -7.57
CA SER A 8 11.66 -25.44 -7.94
C SER A 8 12.89 -24.66 -8.46
N GLN A 9 12.75 -23.36 -8.70
CA GLN A 9 13.84 -22.46 -9.09
C GLN A 9 14.22 -21.49 -7.97
N TYR A 10 13.59 -21.62 -6.80
CA TYR A 10 13.85 -20.75 -5.66
C TYR A 10 15.09 -21.26 -4.90
N PRO A 11 16.06 -20.40 -4.58
CA PRO A 11 17.21 -20.79 -3.78
C PRO A 11 16.77 -21.41 -2.43
N PRO A 12 17.37 -22.52 -1.99
CA PRO A 12 16.96 -23.24 -0.77
C PRO A 12 17.17 -22.43 0.51
N GLU A 13 18.00 -21.40 0.43
CA GLU A 13 18.38 -20.48 1.51
C GLU A 13 17.30 -19.41 1.79
N ILE A 14 16.30 -19.26 0.92
CA ILE A 14 15.25 -18.25 1.08
C ILE A 14 13.92 -18.95 1.44
N PRO A 15 13.26 -18.56 2.55
CA PRO A 15 11.96 -19.12 2.92
C PRO A 15 10.95 -18.98 1.77
N THR A 16 10.30 -20.08 1.39
CA THR A 16 9.27 -20.09 0.33
C THR A 16 7.98 -19.35 0.73
N SER A 17 7.85 -18.98 2.00
CA SER A 17 6.77 -18.18 2.56
C SER A 17 7.35 -17.21 3.56
N ILE A 18 6.96 -15.95 3.43
CA ILE A 18 7.25 -14.90 4.41
C ILE A 18 5.91 -14.58 5.07
N GLU A 19 5.88 -14.59 6.41
CA GLU A 19 4.71 -14.13 7.14
C GLU A 19 4.65 -12.60 7.04
N TYR A 20 3.76 -12.12 6.16
CA TYR A 20 3.48 -10.70 6.05
C TYR A 20 2.47 -10.26 7.10
N GLU A 21 2.71 -9.08 7.66
CA GLU A 21 1.74 -8.44 8.55
C GLU A 21 0.41 -8.23 7.81
N ARG A 22 -0.70 -8.67 8.43
CA ARG A 22 -2.06 -8.47 7.88
C ARG A 22 -2.52 -7.04 8.12
N LYS A 23 -1.91 -6.08 7.42
CA LYS A 23 -2.36 -4.69 7.40
C LYS A 23 -2.76 -4.24 5.99
N PRO A 24 -3.75 -3.33 5.88
CA PRO A 24 -4.12 -2.81 4.57
C PRO A 24 -2.96 -2.02 3.97
N VAL A 25 -2.81 -2.05 2.64
CA VAL A 25 -1.73 -1.34 1.93
C VAL A 25 -1.71 0.16 2.29
N CYS A 26 -2.86 0.75 2.57
CA CYS A 26 -2.97 2.14 2.98
C CYS A 26 -2.31 2.44 4.34
N ALA A 27 -2.20 1.44 5.24
CA ALA A 27 -1.60 1.62 6.56
C ALA A 27 -0.11 2.01 6.46
N PHE A 28 0.62 1.47 5.50
CA PHE A 28 2.02 1.82 5.28
C PHE A 28 2.21 3.31 4.97
N LEU A 29 1.30 3.92 4.21
CA LEU A 29 1.36 5.34 3.92
C LEU A 29 1.07 6.19 5.17
N THR A 30 0.11 5.76 5.99
CA THR A 30 -0.20 6.43 7.27
C THR A 30 1.00 6.37 8.21
N GLU A 31 1.58 5.18 8.41
CA GLU A 31 2.77 4.99 9.25
C GLU A 31 3.95 5.85 8.76
N ALA A 32 4.20 5.87 7.44
CA ALA A 32 5.27 6.68 6.88
C ALA A 32 5.04 8.19 7.06
N ALA A 33 3.78 8.65 6.99
CA ALA A 33 3.43 10.05 7.24
C ALA A 33 3.53 10.44 8.72
N GLU A 34 3.34 9.50 9.65
CA GLU A 34 3.51 9.72 11.09
C GLU A 34 4.99 9.71 11.49
N CYS A 35 5.76 8.72 11.02
CA CYS A 35 7.16 8.57 11.38
C CYS A 35 8.07 9.58 10.67
N TYR A 36 7.77 9.93 9.42
CA TYR A 36 8.64 10.76 8.57
C TYR A 36 7.86 11.85 7.80
N PRO A 37 7.10 12.72 8.49
CA PRO A 37 6.18 13.66 7.85
C PRO A 37 6.84 14.61 6.86
N GLU A 38 8.05 15.09 7.15
CA GLU A 38 8.76 16.09 6.34
C GLU A 38 9.60 15.48 5.21
N LYS A 39 9.83 14.16 5.24
CA LYS A 39 10.63 13.48 4.22
C LYS A 39 9.91 13.48 2.88
N LYS A 40 10.62 13.82 1.80
CA LYS A 40 10.08 13.78 0.43
C LYS A 40 9.72 12.34 0.05
N ALA A 41 8.45 12.13 -0.26
CA ALA A 41 7.87 10.84 -0.63
C ALA A 41 7.68 10.70 -2.13
N LEU A 42 7.37 11.81 -2.80
CA LEU A 42 7.09 11.85 -4.22
C LEU A 42 7.96 12.92 -4.89
N HIS A 43 8.67 12.53 -5.93
CA HIS A 43 9.30 13.44 -6.86
C HIS A 43 8.69 13.20 -8.23
N PHE A 44 7.77 14.07 -8.64
CA PHE A 44 7.03 13.95 -9.88
C PHE A 44 7.16 15.23 -10.71
N ILE A 45 7.96 15.17 -11.78
CA ILE A 45 8.17 16.21 -12.80
C ILE A 45 8.18 17.64 -12.21
N GLY A 46 9.23 17.95 -11.44
CA GLY A 46 9.42 19.27 -10.83
C GLY A 46 8.55 19.56 -9.61
N LYS A 47 7.64 18.65 -9.24
CA LYS A 47 6.88 18.72 -7.99
C LYS A 47 7.43 17.71 -6.99
N GLU A 48 7.83 18.23 -5.84
CA GLU A 48 8.18 17.42 -4.69
C GLU A 48 7.06 17.46 -3.67
N MET A 49 6.70 16.31 -3.11
CA MET A 49 5.74 16.22 -2.02
C MET A 49 6.31 15.39 -0.89
N SER A 50 6.12 15.87 0.33
CA SER A 50 6.43 15.14 1.57
C SER A 50 5.42 14.04 1.85
N TYR A 51 5.77 13.08 2.71
CA TYR A 51 4.83 12.02 3.12
C TYR A 51 3.53 12.59 3.69
N ARG A 52 3.62 13.68 4.46
CA ARG A 52 2.45 14.37 4.99
C ARG A 52 1.53 14.89 3.88
N GLU A 53 2.09 15.59 2.88
CA GLU A 53 1.30 16.16 1.78
C GLU A 53 0.64 15.09 0.91
N VAL A 54 1.35 13.97 0.68
CA VAL A 54 0.80 12.82 -0.04
C VAL A 54 -0.35 12.20 0.75
N TYR A 55 -0.18 11.99 2.05
CA TYR A 55 -1.21 11.45 2.93
C TYR A 55 -2.47 12.35 2.98
N GLU A 56 -2.29 13.65 3.18
CA GLU A 56 -3.41 14.60 3.17
C GLU A 56 -4.16 14.61 1.83
N SER A 57 -3.43 14.51 0.71
CA SER A 57 -4.02 14.42 -0.63
C SER A 57 -4.80 13.13 -0.84
N ALA A 58 -4.27 12.00 -0.35
CA ALA A 58 -4.96 10.71 -0.37
C ALA A 58 -6.26 10.73 0.45
N LEU A 59 -6.26 11.39 1.62
CA LEU A 59 -7.47 11.57 2.44
C LEU A 59 -8.52 12.42 1.72
N LYS A 60 -8.12 13.51 1.07
CA LYS A 60 -9.02 14.36 0.26
C LYS A 60 -9.65 13.54 -0.87
N PHE A 61 -8.84 12.75 -1.57
CA PHE A 61 -9.31 11.86 -2.63
C PHE A 61 -10.28 10.79 -2.10
N ALA A 62 -9.98 10.14 -0.98
CA ALA A 62 -10.86 9.16 -0.35
C ALA A 62 -12.22 9.75 0.05
N ARG A 63 -12.23 10.98 0.58
CA ARG A 63 -13.47 11.72 0.89
C ARG A 63 -14.28 12.02 -0.37
N TYR A 64 -13.61 12.43 -1.44
CA TYR A 64 -14.24 12.68 -2.74
C TYR A 64 -14.88 11.40 -3.30
N LEU A 65 -14.15 10.27 -3.30
CA LEU A 65 -14.67 8.98 -3.73
C LEU A 65 -15.91 8.56 -2.93
N LYS A 66 -15.85 8.68 -1.59
CA LYS A 66 -16.99 8.38 -0.72
C LYS A 66 -18.21 9.26 -1.05
N LYS A 67 -17.99 10.55 -1.34
CA LYS A 67 -19.06 11.48 -1.76
C LYS A 67 -19.62 11.15 -3.14
N SER A 68 -18.79 10.67 -4.07
CA SER A 68 -19.19 10.30 -5.44
C SER A 68 -20.06 9.04 -5.52
N GLY A 69 -20.42 8.43 -4.39
CA GLY A 69 -21.29 7.25 -4.34
C GLY A 69 -20.56 5.92 -4.52
N TRP A 70 -19.22 5.94 -4.62
CA TRP A 70 -18.43 4.72 -4.65
C TRP A 70 -18.53 4.00 -3.30
N LYS A 71 -19.29 2.91 -3.28
CA LYS A 71 -19.31 1.97 -2.17
C LYS A 71 -18.09 1.06 -2.28
N ARG A 72 -17.49 0.77 -1.12
CA ARG A 72 -16.43 -0.23 -0.98
C ARG A 72 -16.90 -1.51 -1.67
N ALA A 73 -16.20 -1.93 -2.72
CA ALA A 73 -16.42 -3.25 -3.30
C ALA A 73 -15.98 -4.26 -2.24
N THR A 74 -16.93 -4.77 -1.46
CA THR A 74 -16.67 -5.83 -0.48
C THR A 74 -16.34 -7.08 -1.27
N GLY A 75 -15.04 -7.35 -1.48
CA GLY A 75 -14.60 -8.64 -1.99
C GLY A 75 -15.10 -9.73 -1.05
N LEU A 76 -15.80 -10.70 -1.62
CA LEU A 76 -16.36 -11.86 -0.93
C LEU A 76 -15.32 -12.46 0.02
N ARG A 77 -15.71 -12.59 1.29
CA ARG A 77 -15.19 -13.68 2.11
C ARG A 77 -15.87 -14.95 1.61
N SER A 78 -15.10 -15.82 0.98
CA SER A 78 -15.33 -17.26 0.89
C SER A 78 -14.15 -17.94 1.54
#